data_AF-A0AAW9RM04-F1
#
_entry.id   AF-A0AAW9RM04-F1
#
_cell.length_a   1.000
_cell.length_b   1.000
_cell.length_c   1.000
_cell.angle_alpha   90.00
_cell.angle_beta   90.00
_cell.angle_gamma   90.00
#
_symmetry.space_group_name_H-M   'P 1'
#
loop_
_entity.id
_entity.type
_entity.pdbx_description
1 polymer ?
#
loop_
_entity_poly.entity_id
_entity_poly.type
_entity_poly.pdbx_seq_one_letter_code
_entity_poly.pdbx_strand_id
1 'polypeptide(L)'
;MADAYEWWRNALAGKPGPIHDGDPQLGFYRKRKFKGGPFVGAAIFPDPETGEIIATVDGKATDPDTLWTWVASNPVTEEAYRAWESTGRWPDADPSIGDNMPPADDDIEALRDQIESAKAGAGAYAEIKDDETAKKAQSLRSRLNELARAADKKRAALKQPHLDAGKSIDGEWMPLVKAAKTAADVIAGALSAHETRKARAADEARRKAEEELRKREEEAAKATAEGQPAPAPAPTPEPEPAPTTQIRGGYGKAASVRVVKVATVTDQDAAYRFLKSHKELVELIGKLAQRAVDAGYEVPGVSVEEQRKVA
;
A
#
# COMPACT_ATOMS: atom_id res chain seq x y z
N MET A 1 45.04 6.14 52.34
CA MET A 1 44.19 7.02 51.52
C MET A 1 43.02 6.16 51.06
N ALA A 2 41.79 6.60 51.29
CA ALA A 2 40.61 5.89 50.81
C ALA A 2 40.70 5.77 49.28
N ASP A 3 40.39 4.59 48.77
CA ASP A 3 40.45 4.35 47.33
C ASP A 3 39.32 5.12 46.66
N ALA A 4 39.65 6.20 45.97
CA ALA A 4 38.68 7.16 45.42
C ALA A 4 37.68 6.52 44.43
N TYR A 5 38.01 5.33 43.90
CA TYR A 5 37.19 4.55 42.97
C TYR A 5 36.58 3.28 43.60
N GLU A 6 36.63 3.16 44.94
CA GLU A 6 36.18 1.97 45.67
C GLU A 6 34.71 1.63 45.39
N TRP A 7 33.83 2.64 45.40
CA TRP A 7 32.41 2.45 45.11
C TRP A 7 32.19 1.86 43.71
N TRP A 8 32.87 2.41 42.69
CA TRP A 8 32.75 1.95 41.31
C TRP A 8 33.28 0.52 41.14
N ARG A 9 34.40 0.17 41.77
CA ARG A 9 34.93 -1.21 41.75
C ARG A 9 33.97 -2.20 42.43
N ASN A 10 33.37 -1.81 43.55
CA ASN A 10 32.36 -2.62 44.24
C ASN A 10 31.08 -2.78 43.40
N ALA A 11 30.66 -1.72 42.72
CA ALA A 11 29.51 -1.76 41.81
C ALA A 11 29.76 -2.70 40.61
N LEU A 12 30.97 -2.69 40.02
CA LEU A 12 31.37 -3.65 38.98
C LEU A 12 31.40 -5.10 39.47
N ALA A 13 31.73 -5.33 40.74
CA ALA A 13 31.67 -6.65 41.37
C ALA A 13 30.24 -7.09 41.77
N GLY A 14 29.21 -6.33 41.37
CA GLY A 14 27.80 -6.64 41.66
C GLY A 14 27.37 -6.32 43.09
N LYS A 15 28.17 -5.54 43.83
CA LYS A 15 27.88 -5.12 45.21
C LYS A 15 27.84 -3.58 45.30
N PRO A 16 26.92 -2.91 44.59
CA PRO A 16 26.82 -1.46 44.64
C PRO A 16 26.51 -0.99 46.06
N GLY A 17 27.16 0.08 46.49
CA GLY A 17 26.81 0.79 47.71
C GLY A 17 25.48 1.56 47.59
N PRO A 18 25.03 2.26 48.64
CA PRO A 18 23.85 3.09 48.57
C PRO A 18 24.02 4.20 47.51
N ILE A 19 22.93 4.57 46.84
CA ILE A 19 22.87 5.63 45.84
C ILE A 19 22.08 6.78 46.46
N HIS A 20 22.77 7.88 46.79
CA HIS A 20 22.17 9.10 47.33
C HIS A 20 22.31 10.26 46.34
N ASP A 21 21.28 11.10 46.29
CA ASP A 21 21.33 12.35 45.54
C ASP A 21 22.33 13.32 46.20
N GLY A 22 23.16 14.01 45.41
CA GLY A 22 24.21 14.90 45.91
C GLY A 22 25.47 14.22 46.49
N ASP A 23 25.66 12.92 46.26
CA ASP A 23 26.89 12.19 46.62
C ASP A 23 27.46 11.42 45.40
N PRO A 24 27.98 12.13 44.39
CA PRO A 24 28.47 11.54 43.14
C PRO A 24 29.73 10.71 43.38
N GLN A 25 29.68 9.43 42.99
CA GLN A 25 30.81 8.52 43.14
C GLN A 25 31.66 8.47 41.87
N LEU A 26 32.98 8.58 42.03
CA LEU A 26 33.94 8.55 40.93
C LEU A 26 33.91 7.19 40.21
N GLY A 27 34.02 7.21 38.89
CA GLY A 27 34.02 6.00 38.08
C GLY A 27 33.59 6.20 36.64
N PHE A 28 33.47 5.08 35.94
CA PHE A 28 33.05 5.01 34.54
C PHE A 28 31.69 4.33 34.42
N TYR A 29 30.81 4.93 33.63
CA TYR A 29 29.41 4.56 33.53
C TYR A 29 28.90 4.65 32.08
N ARG A 30 27.68 4.14 31.88
CA ARG A 30 26.91 4.37 30.64
C ARG A 30 25.54 4.99 30.94
N LYS A 31 25.14 5.96 30.13
CA LYS A 31 23.85 6.68 30.27
C LYS A 31 23.02 6.56 29.00
N ARG A 32 21.71 6.38 29.12
CA ARG A 32 20.82 6.50 27.96
C ARG A 32 20.69 7.98 27.56
N LYS A 33 20.92 8.30 26.28
CA LYS A 33 20.89 9.69 25.76
C LYS A 33 19.51 10.34 25.92
N PHE A 34 18.45 9.56 25.78
CA PHE A 34 17.05 9.92 26.06
C PHE A 34 16.26 8.65 26.39
N LYS A 35 15.00 8.78 26.81
CA LYS A 35 14.13 7.63 27.13
C LYS A 35 13.99 6.71 25.91
N GLY A 36 14.52 5.49 25.99
CA GLY A 36 14.56 4.53 24.88
C GLY A 36 15.67 4.76 23.85
N GLY A 37 16.55 5.74 24.06
CA GLY A 37 17.70 6.02 23.20
C GLY A 37 18.95 5.19 23.51
N PRO A 38 20.02 5.35 22.70
CA PRO A 38 21.27 4.59 22.83
C PRO A 38 22.04 4.94 24.10
N PHE A 39 22.91 4.03 24.53
CA PHE A 39 23.85 4.26 25.63
C PHE A 39 25.07 5.04 25.15
N VAL A 40 25.34 6.16 25.82
CA VAL A 40 26.55 6.97 25.65
C VAL A 40 27.46 6.81 26.87
N GLY A 41 28.76 7.01 26.69
CA GLY A 41 29.73 6.99 27.77
C GLY A 41 29.54 8.17 28.72
N ALA A 42 29.67 7.89 30.01
CA ALA A 42 29.67 8.88 31.08
C ALA A 42 30.80 8.59 32.06
N ALA A 43 31.52 9.61 32.52
CA ALA A 43 32.59 9.48 33.50
C ALA A 43 32.48 10.56 34.57
N ILE A 44 32.83 10.21 35.81
CA ILE A 44 32.95 11.12 36.94
C ILE A 44 34.35 10.95 37.51
N PHE A 45 35.17 12.00 37.49
CA PHE A 45 36.59 11.95 37.82
C PHE A 45 37.04 13.29 38.43
N PRO A 46 38.12 13.30 39.24
CA PRO A 46 38.66 14.55 39.77
C PRO A 46 39.40 15.31 38.66
N ASP A 47 39.19 16.62 38.61
CA ASP A 47 39.93 17.54 37.76
C ASP A 47 41.42 17.49 38.13
N PRO A 48 42.34 17.27 37.16
CA PRO A 48 43.77 17.18 37.42
C PRO A 48 44.41 18.45 38.00
N GLU A 49 43.83 19.63 37.75
CA GLU A 49 44.37 20.93 38.13
C GLU A 49 43.75 21.47 39.42
N THR A 50 42.43 21.31 39.59
CA THR A 50 41.69 21.86 40.73
C THR A 50 41.35 20.83 41.80
N GLY A 51 41.38 19.53 41.46
CA GLY A 51 40.94 18.44 42.32
C GLY A 51 39.41 18.38 42.52
N GLU A 52 38.65 19.24 41.84
CA GLU A 52 37.19 19.26 41.89
C GLU A 52 36.60 18.06 41.16
N ILE A 53 35.49 17.50 41.64
CA ILE A 53 34.83 16.40 40.95
C ILE A 53 34.13 16.97 39.72
N ILE A 54 34.49 16.45 38.54
CA ILE A 54 33.88 16.82 37.27
C ILE A 54 33.29 15.60 36.60
N ALA A 55 32.29 15.83 35.74
CA ALA A 55 31.62 14.78 35.02
C ALA A 55 31.53 15.08 33.53
N THR A 56 31.61 14.03 32.73
CA THR A 56 31.43 14.10 31.28
C THR A 56 30.37 13.11 30.81
N VAL A 57 29.59 13.49 29.80
CA VAL A 57 28.67 12.63 29.07
C VAL A 57 28.88 12.89 27.59
N ASP A 58 29.14 11.83 26.82
CA ASP A 58 29.35 11.96 25.37
C ASP A 58 30.49 12.96 25.03
N GLY A 59 31.53 12.99 25.86
CA GLY A 59 32.67 13.92 25.76
C GLY A 59 32.36 15.37 26.18
N LYS A 60 31.16 15.67 26.67
CA LYS A 60 30.75 17.02 27.09
C LYS A 60 30.68 17.13 28.61
N ALA A 61 31.22 18.23 29.15
CA ALA A 61 31.16 18.51 30.58
C ALA A 61 29.70 18.66 31.05
N THR A 62 29.41 18.09 32.22
CA THR A 62 28.11 18.17 32.88
C THR A 62 28.30 18.22 34.40
N ASP A 63 27.23 18.55 35.11
CA ASP A 63 27.24 18.61 36.57
C ASP A 63 27.19 17.18 37.17
N PRO A 64 28.20 16.78 37.96
CA PRO A 64 28.26 15.45 38.59
C PRO A 64 27.03 15.10 39.43
N ASP A 65 26.49 16.06 40.19
CA ASP A 65 25.37 15.82 41.11
C ASP A 65 24.11 15.44 40.33
N THR A 66 23.85 16.17 39.24
CA THR A 66 22.71 15.88 38.36
C THR A 66 22.90 14.62 37.53
N LEU A 67 24.14 14.24 37.22
CA LEU A 67 24.44 13.05 36.41
C LEU A 67 24.31 11.76 37.23
N TRP A 68 24.79 11.80 38.47
CA TRP A 68 25.01 10.63 39.32
C TRP A 68 23.82 9.68 39.40
N THR A 69 22.63 10.20 39.70
CA THR A 69 21.40 9.41 39.84
C THR A 69 20.99 8.67 38.56
N TRP A 70 21.43 9.15 37.39
CA TRP A 70 21.16 8.50 36.10
C TRP A 70 22.17 7.42 35.72
N VAL A 71 23.37 7.46 36.30
CA VAL A 71 24.50 6.60 35.90
C VAL A 71 24.86 5.54 36.92
N ALA A 72 24.53 5.75 38.20
CA ALA A 72 24.91 4.88 39.31
C ALA A 72 24.49 3.40 39.11
N SER A 73 23.36 3.14 38.46
CA SER A 73 22.89 1.78 38.18
C SER A 73 23.58 1.08 37.00
N ASN A 74 24.49 1.76 36.28
CA ASN A 74 25.11 1.24 35.06
C ASN A 74 26.64 1.47 35.04
N PRO A 75 27.41 0.90 35.99
CA PRO A 75 28.87 0.96 35.96
C PRO A 75 29.42 0.15 34.78
N VAL A 76 30.50 0.62 34.17
CA VAL A 76 31.25 -0.07 33.11
C VAL A 76 32.74 -0.12 33.47
N THR A 77 33.47 -1.10 32.93
CA THR A 77 34.93 -1.16 33.13
C THR A 77 35.61 0.04 32.44
N GLU A 78 36.76 0.47 32.95
CA GLU A 78 37.51 1.56 32.32
C GLU A 78 37.88 1.20 30.88
N GLU A 79 38.33 -0.04 30.64
CA GLU A 79 38.61 -0.56 29.31
C GLU A 79 37.40 -0.45 28.37
N ALA A 80 36.19 -0.75 28.86
CA ALA A 80 34.97 -0.63 28.07
C ALA A 80 34.62 0.82 27.73
N TYR A 81 34.81 1.73 28.70
CA TYR A 81 34.63 3.16 28.48
C TYR A 81 35.63 3.71 27.46
N ARG A 82 36.92 3.35 27.57
CA ARG A 82 37.98 3.77 26.63
C ARG A 82 37.76 3.20 25.22
N ALA A 83 37.27 1.97 25.12
CA ALA A 83 36.87 1.37 23.85
C ALA A 83 35.69 2.14 23.21
N TRP A 84 34.70 2.55 24.00
CA TRP A 84 33.60 3.37 23.52
C TRP A 84 34.06 4.78 23.11
N GLU A 85 34.95 5.41 23.88
CA GLU A 85 35.50 6.74 23.60
C GLU A 85 36.27 6.78 22.27
N SER A 86 36.97 5.69 21.92
CA SER A 86 37.73 5.59 20.67
C SER A 86 36.93 5.10 19.47
N THR A 87 35.95 4.22 19.66
CA THR A 87 35.23 3.54 18.56
C THR A 87 33.75 3.94 18.44
N GLY A 88 33.19 4.63 19.42
CA GLY A 88 31.75 4.85 19.58
C GLY A 88 30.96 3.55 19.85
N ARG A 89 31.62 2.43 20.17
CA ARG A 89 31.00 1.11 20.37
C ARG A 89 31.40 0.51 21.71
N TRP A 90 30.42 -0.08 22.40
CA TRP A 90 30.67 -0.80 23.65
C TRP A 90 31.23 -2.21 23.38
N PRO A 91 32.23 -2.70 24.14
CA PRO A 91 32.82 -4.02 23.91
C PRO A 91 31.95 -5.20 24.38
N ASP A 92 31.00 -4.98 25.29
CA ASP A 92 29.96 -5.95 25.67
C ASP A 92 28.78 -5.97 24.67
N ALA A 93 28.81 -5.09 23.67
CA ALA A 93 27.97 -5.28 22.50
C ALA A 93 28.49 -6.55 21.80
N ASP A 94 27.73 -7.64 21.95
CA ASP A 94 27.71 -8.77 21.02
C ASP A 94 27.89 -8.22 19.60
N PRO A 95 28.53 -8.92 18.63
CA PRO A 95 28.47 -8.58 17.20
C PRO A 95 27.02 -8.69 16.66
N SER A 96 26.14 -7.91 17.26
CA SER A 96 24.83 -7.48 16.85
C SER A 96 25.07 -6.26 15.97
N ILE A 97 24.86 -6.48 14.67
CA ILE A 97 24.64 -5.40 13.73
C ILE A 97 23.34 -4.71 14.17
N GLY A 98 23.45 -3.60 14.89
CA GLY A 98 22.32 -2.75 15.26
C GLY A 98 22.48 -2.17 16.65
N ASP A 99 22.63 -0.84 16.71
CA ASP A 99 22.21 0.07 17.80
C ASP A 99 23.08 1.35 17.89
N ASN A 100 24.07 1.52 17.02
CA ASN A 100 24.74 2.82 16.85
C ASN A 100 24.85 3.21 15.37
N MET A 101 23.71 3.46 14.73
CA MET A 101 23.67 4.15 13.43
C MET A 101 23.03 5.53 13.59
N PRO A 102 23.52 6.55 12.86
CA PRO A 102 22.93 7.88 12.85
C PRO A 102 21.46 7.84 12.39
N PRO A 103 20.64 8.84 12.77
CA PRO A 103 19.27 8.95 12.31
C PRO A 103 19.20 8.93 10.77
N ALA A 104 18.03 8.55 10.24
CA ALA A 104 17.77 8.67 8.82
C ALA A 104 18.04 10.12 8.38
N ASP A 105 18.91 10.29 7.39
CA ASP A 105 19.25 11.61 6.85
C ASP A 105 18.08 12.12 5.98
N ASP A 106 17.94 13.43 5.84
CA ASP A 106 16.93 14.04 4.97
C ASP A 106 17.46 14.25 3.54
N ASP A 107 18.74 13.96 3.32
CA ASP A 107 19.39 13.93 2.02
C ASP A 107 19.18 12.59 1.29
N ILE A 108 18.92 12.68 -0.02
CA ILE A 108 18.59 11.52 -0.86
C ILE A 108 19.78 10.58 -1.09
N GLU A 109 20.99 11.11 -1.14
CA GLU A 109 22.22 10.32 -1.32
C GLU A 109 22.55 9.60 -0.02
N ALA A 110 22.48 10.30 1.11
CA ALA A 110 22.68 9.69 2.43
C ALA A 110 21.62 8.60 2.74
N LEU A 111 20.34 8.80 2.39
CA LEU A 111 19.32 7.76 2.53
C LEU A 111 19.59 6.55 1.64
N ARG A 112 20.08 6.77 0.41
CA ARG A 112 20.46 5.69 -0.50
C ARG A 112 21.56 4.84 0.11
N ASP A 113 22.63 5.47 0.59
CA ASP A 113 23.77 4.78 1.19
C ASP A 113 23.36 3.97 2.43
N GLN A 114 22.51 4.55 3.29
CA GLN A 114 21.98 3.86 4.46
C GLN A 114 21.11 2.64 4.08
N ILE A 115 20.28 2.75 3.04
CA ILE A 115 19.46 1.64 2.53
C ILE A 115 20.34 0.56 1.93
N GLU A 116 21.33 0.92 1.11
CA GLU A 116 22.24 -0.02 0.48
C GLU A 116 23.05 -0.80 1.53
N SER A 117 23.56 -0.10 2.54
CA SER A 117 24.26 -0.70 3.69
C SER A 117 23.37 -1.69 4.45
N ALA A 118 22.14 -1.29 4.80
CA ALA A 118 21.20 -2.19 5.49
C ALA A 118 20.79 -3.39 4.61
N LYS A 119 20.59 -3.17 3.31
CA LYS A 119 20.19 -4.22 2.36
C LYS A 119 21.28 -5.28 2.18
N ALA A 120 22.56 -4.92 2.28
CA ALA A 120 23.66 -5.87 2.14
C ALA A 120 23.57 -7.03 3.16
N GLY A 121 23.03 -6.79 4.35
CA GLY A 121 22.82 -7.81 5.38
C GLY A 121 21.57 -8.69 5.18
N ALA A 122 20.66 -8.34 4.26
CA ALA A 122 19.36 -9.02 4.14
C ALA A 122 19.49 -10.47 3.64
N GLY A 123 20.49 -10.76 2.80
CA GLY A 123 20.73 -12.09 2.26
C GLY A 123 21.06 -13.14 3.33
N ALA A 124 21.60 -12.73 4.48
CA ALA A 124 21.91 -13.62 5.60
C ALA A 124 20.65 -14.21 6.26
N TYR A 125 19.46 -13.64 6.01
CA TYR A 125 18.19 -14.05 6.61
C TYR A 125 17.23 -14.71 5.60
N ALA A 126 17.76 -15.28 4.51
CA ALA A 126 16.95 -15.98 3.50
C ALA A 126 16.22 -17.21 4.07
N GLU A 127 16.83 -17.88 5.05
CA GLU A 127 16.23 -18.99 5.80
C GLU A 127 16.52 -18.76 7.29
N ILE A 128 15.48 -18.78 8.13
CA ILE A 128 15.58 -18.53 9.57
C ILE A 128 15.14 -19.82 10.28
N LYS A 129 16.06 -20.43 11.03
CA LYS A 129 15.84 -21.74 11.69
C LYS A 129 15.70 -21.65 13.22
N ASP A 130 16.06 -20.51 13.79
CA ASP A 130 16.11 -20.31 15.24
C ASP A 130 15.65 -18.91 15.64
N ASP A 131 15.20 -18.80 16.89
CA ASP A 131 14.61 -17.57 17.45
C ASP A 131 15.62 -16.43 17.59
N GLU A 132 16.91 -16.71 17.77
CA GLU A 132 17.93 -15.66 17.89
C GLU A 132 18.20 -15.01 16.53
N THR A 133 18.30 -15.82 15.47
CA THR A 133 18.35 -15.33 14.08
C THR A 133 17.06 -14.60 13.71
N ALA A 134 15.90 -15.06 14.20
CA ALA A 134 14.62 -14.37 13.98
C ALA A 134 14.58 -12.97 14.61
N LYS A 135 15.09 -12.82 15.84
CA LYS A 135 15.20 -11.50 16.50
C LYS A 135 16.11 -10.55 15.72
N LYS A 136 17.28 -11.04 15.28
CA LYS A 136 18.23 -10.25 14.47
C LYS A 136 17.63 -9.83 13.12
N ALA A 137 16.94 -10.76 12.44
CA ALA A 137 16.22 -10.48 11.20
C ALA A 137 15.14 -9.42 11.40
N GLN A 138 14.38 -9.49 12.50
CA GLN A 138 13.34 -8.51 12.82
C GLN A 138 13.92 -7.12 13.10
N SER A 139 15.10 -7.01 13.73
CA SER A 139 15.80 -5.72 13.89
C SER A 139 16.20 -5.12 12.54
N LEU A 140 16.80 -5.92 11.65
CA LEU A 140 17.17 -5.44 10.32
C LEU A 140 15.93 -5.03 9.50
N ARG A 141 14.86 -5.83 9.55
CA ARG A 141 13.57 -5.51 8.92
C ARG A 141 13.01 -4.19 9.43
N SER A 142 13.08 -3.95 10.74
CA SER A 142 12.60 -2.70 11.36
C SER A 142 13.39 -1.50 10.85
N ARG A 143 14.71 -1.61 10.71
CA ARG A 143 15.56 -0.56 10.15
C ARG A 143 15.24 -0.26 8.69
N LEU A 144 15.08 -1.29 7.86
CA LEU A 144 14.70 -1.13 6.46
C LEU A 144 13.34 -0.43 6.33
N ASN A 145 12.38 -0.78 7.19
CA ASN A 145 11.07 -0.13 7.24
C ASN A 145 11.15 1.34 7.68
N GLU A 146 12.01 1.67 8.64
CA GLU A 146 12.26 3.05 9.07
C GLU A 146 12.82 3.90 7.92
N LEU A 147 13.85 3.40 7.24
CA LEU A 147 14.47 4.07 6.09
C LEU A 147 13.47 4.25 4.94
N ALA A 148 12.66 3.23 4.66
CA ALA A 148 11.59 3.31 3.66
C ALA A 148 10.56 4.40 4.01
N ARG A 149 10.16 4.49 5.28
CA ARG A 149 9.23 5.53 5.77
C ARG A 149 9.83 6.93 5.68
N ALA A 150 11.11 7.09 6.00
CA ALA A 150 11.81 8.37 5.88
C ALA A 150 11.85 8.84 4.42
N ALA A 151 12.23 7.95 3.50
CA ALA A 151 12.23 8.23 2.06
C ALA A 151 10.82 8.57 1.54
N ASP A 152 9.79 7.82 1.93
CA ASP A 152 8.42 8.10 1.51
C ASP A 152 7.90 9.43 2.06
N LYS A 153 8.18 9.74 3.32
CA LYS A 153 7.82 11.03 3.94
C LYS A 153 8.43 12.20 3.19
N LYS A 154 9.72 12.13 2.83
CA LYS A 154 10.40 13.17 2.07
C LYS A 154 9.82 13.31 0.67
N ARG A 155 9.62 12.19 -0.04
CA ARG A 155 8.95 12.15 -1.35
C ARG A 155 7.57 12.78 -1.29
N ALA A 156 6.76 12.41 -0.30
CA ALA A 156 5.42 12.93 -0.10
C ALA A 156 5.45 14.44 0.15
N ALA A 157 6.34 14.94 1.01
CA ALA A 157 6.50 16.37 1.29
C ALA A 157 6.87 17.17 0.03
N LEU A 158 7.81 16.66 -0.78
CA LEU A 158 8.21 17.30 -2.05
C LEU A 158 7.07 17.27 -3.09
N LYS A 159 6.31 16.18 -3.14
CA LYS A 159 5.22 15.99 -4.09
C LYS A 159 3.95 16.76 -3.71
N GLN A 160 3.73 16.98 -2.42
CA GLN A 160 2.52 17.60 -1.87
C GLN A 160 2.13 18.93 -2.55
N PRO A 161 3.02 19.94 -2.70
CA PRO A 161 2.64 21.20 -3.34
C PRO A 161 2.17 21.02 -4.79
N HIS A 162 2.74 20.07 -5.53
CA HIS A 162 2.32 19.77 -6.90
C HIS A 162 0.97 19.05 -6.95
N LEU A 163 0.72 18.15 -6.00
CA LEU A 163 -0.60 17.51 -5.88
C LEU A 163 -1.67 18.52 -5.50
N ASP A 164 -1.36 19.45 -4.61
CA ASP A 164 -2.32 20.46 -4.18
C ASP A 164 -2.57 21.49 -5.29
N ALA A 165 -1.54 21.88 -6.05
CA ALA A 165 -1.71 22.67 -7.27
C ALA A 165 -2.59 21.94 -8.31
N GLY A 166 -2.33 20.64 -8.53
CA GLY A 166 -3.15 19.80 -9.41
C GLY A 166 -4.60 19.72 -8.96
N LYS A 167 -4.86 19.50 -7.66
CA LYS A 167 -6.22 19.49 -7.09
C LYS A 167 -6.94 20.82 -7.28
N SER A 168 -6.24 21.94 -7.15
CA SER A 168 -6.84 23.27 -7.37
C SER A 168 -7.27 23.44 -8.82
N ILE A 169 -6.39 23.10 -9.77
CA ILE A 169 -6.71 23.13 -11.21
C ILE A 169 -7.88 22.18 -11.51
N ASP A 170 -7.81 20.94 -11.04
CA ASP A 170 -8.89 19.97 -11.22
C ASP A 170 -10.20 20.48 -10.58
N GLY A 171 -10.13 21.13 -9.43
CA GLY A 171 -11.29 21.73 -8.75
C GLY A 171 -12.01 22.77 -9.59
N GLU A 172 -11.29 23.60 -10.34
CA GLU A 172 -11.87 24.61 -11.23
C GLU A 172 -12.43 24.02 -12.52
N TRP A 173 -11.69 23.08 -13.13
CA TRP A 173 -11.99 22.62 -14.49
C TRP A 173 -12.84 21.35 -14.55
N MET A 174 -12.67 20.43 -13.61
CA MET A 174 -13.42 19.17 -13.61
C MET A 174 -14.93 19.34 -13.51
N PRO A 175 -15.50 20.33 -12.78
CA PRO A 175 -16.93 20.60 -12.83
C PRO A 175 -17.42 20.97 -14.23
N LEU A 176 -16.69 21.80 -14.97
CA LEU A 176 -17.03 22.20 -16.34
C LEU A 176 -16.95 21.01 -17.30
N VAL A 177 -15.86 20.24 -17.23
CA VAL A 177 -15.66 19.03 -18.02
C VAL A 177 -16.77 18.02 -17.73
N LYS A 178 -17.10 17.80 -16.45
CA LYS A 178 -18.15 16.86 -16.05
C LYS A 178 -19.53 17.34 -16.49
N ALA A 179 -19.84 18.63 -16.37
CA ALA A 179 -21.12 19.18 -16.82
C ALA A 179 -21.30 19.00 -18.34
N ALA A 180 -20.30 19.39 -19.13
CA ALA A 180 -20.32 19.24 -20.58
C ALA A 180 -20.42 17.76 -21.00
N LYS A 181 -19.61 16.89 -20.38
CA LYS A 181 -19.64 15.44 -20.65
C LYS A 181 -20.97 14.82 -20.27
N THR A 182 -21.53 15.15 -19.11
CA THR A 182 -22.82 14.64 -18.67
C THR A 182 -23.92 15.01 -19.66
N ALA A 183 -23.98 16.27 -20.09
CA ALA A 183 -24.94 16.71 -21.10
C ALA A 183 -24.74 15.98 -22.45
N ALA A 184 -23.49 15.82 -22.90
CA ALA A 184 -23.16 15.07 -24.11
C ALA A 184 -23.56 13.59 -24.02
N ASP A 185 -23.32 12.93 -22.87
CA ASP A 185 -23.68 11.53 -22.63
C ASP A 185 -25.21 11.34 -22.61
N VAL A 186 -25.97 12.30 -22.07
CA VAL A 186 -27.44 12.31 -22.15
C VAL A 186 -27.92 12.36 -23.61
N ILE A 187 -27.34 13.24 -24.42
CA ILE A 187 -27.65 13.35 -25.85
C ILE A 187 -27.25 12.06 -26.58
N ALA A 188 -26.09 11.49 -26.29
CA ALA A 188 -25.63 10.23 -26.87
C ALA A 188 -26.58 9.06 -26.54
N GLY A 189 -27.12 9.02 -25.32
CA GLY A 189 -28.15 8.07 -24.91
C GLY A 189 -29.44 8.25 -25.71
N ALA A 190 -29.90 9.50 -25.89
CA ALA A 190 -31.08 9.81 -26.69
C ALA A 190 -30.92 9.44 -28.18
N LEU A 191 -29.74 9.72 -28.76
CA LEU A 191 -29.40 9.31 -30.13
C LEU A 191 -29.41 7.80 -30.27
N SER A 192 -28.81 7.08 -29.32
CA SER A 192 -28.77 5.61 -29.31
C SER A 192 -30.18 5.01 -29.17
N ALA A 193 -31.04 5.59 -28.34
CA ALA A 193 -32.44 5.19 -28.22
C ALA A 193 -33.25 5.47 -29.50
N HIS A 194 -32.97 6.58 -30.19
CA HIS A 194 -33.58 6.88 -31.49
C HIS A 194 -33.17 5.86 -32.56
N GLU A 195 -31.87 5.59 -32.73
CA GLU A 195 -31.38 4.59 -33.67
C GLU A 195 -31.90 3.18 -33.35
N THR A 196 -31.99 2.83 -32.06
CA THR A 196 -32.61 1.56 -31.64
C THR A 196 -34.08 1.49 -32.04
N ARG A 197 -34.85 2.56 -31.87
CA ARG A 197 -36.26 2.62 -32.29
C ARG A 197 -36.40 2.52 -33.81
N LYS A 198 -35.55 3.23 -34.56
CA LYS A 198 -35.51 3.16 -36.03
C LYS A 198 -35.19 1.76 -36.52
N ALA A 199 -34.18 1.11 -35.93
CA ALA A 199 -33.84 -0.27 -36.25
C ALA A 199 -35.00 -1.23 -35.95
N ARG A 200 -35.64 -1.12 -34.78
CA ARG A 200 -36.82 -1.94 -34.43
C ARG A 200 -38.00 -1.75 -35.39
N ALA A 201 -38.28 -0.50 -35.79
CA ALA A 201 -39.36 -0.21 -36.74
C ALA A 201 -39.06 -0.81 -38.12
N ALA A 202 -37.82 -0.66 -38.61
CA ALA A 202 -37.41 -1.28 -39.86
C ALA A 202 -37.46 -2.81 -39.79
N ASP A 203 -37.06 -3.42 -38.68
CA ASP A 203 -37.16 -4.87 -38.46
C ASP A 203 -38.61 -5.36 -38.45
N GLU A 204 -39.52 -4.62 -37.79
CA GLU A 204 -40.95 -4.93 -37.76
C GLU A 204 -41.62 -4.76 -39.14
N ALA A 205 -41.27 -3.71 -39.88
CA ALA A 205 -41.75 -3.49 -41.24
C ALA A 205 -41.31 -4.63 -42.17
N ARG A 206 -40.04 -5.06 -42.08
CA ARG A 206 -39.54 -6.22 -42.83
C ARG A 206 -40.30 -7.50 -42.46
N ARG A 207 -40.53 -7.77 -41.17
CA ARG A 207 -41.32 -8.93 -40.73
C ARG A 207 -42.77 -8.90 -41.26
N LYS A 208 -43.44 -7.75 -41.24
CA LYS A 208 -44.81 -7.60 -41.77
C LYS A 208 -44.84 -7.82 -43.28
N ALA A 209 -43.88 -7.25 -44.01
CA ALA A 209 -43.77 -7.44 -45.46
C ALA A 209 -43.54 -8.91 -45.82
N GLU A 210 -42.66 -9.62 -45.09
CA GLU A 210 -42.44 -11.07 -45.26
C GLU A 210 -43.69 -11.90 -44.93
N GLU A 211 -44.42 -11.57 -43.86
CA GLU A 211 -45.67 -12.24 -43.49
C GLU A 211 -46.79 -12.00 -44.52
N GLU A 212 -46.92 -10.78 -45.06
CA GLU A 212 -47.87 -10.47 -46.14
C GLU A 212 -47.52 -11.20 -47.43
N LEU A 213 -46.24 -11.26 -47.79
CA LEU A 213 -45.78 -11.99 -48.96
C LEU A 213 -46.12 -13.48 -48.82
N ARG A 214 -45.83 -14.08 -47.66
CA ARG A 214 -46.16 -15.49 -47.39
C ARG A 214 -47.68 -15.76 -47.48
N LYS A 215 -48.51 -14.90 -46.91
CA LYS A 215 -49.99 -15.04 -47.00
C LYS A 215 -50.46 -14.96 -48.45
N ARG A 216 -49.93 -14.02 -49.25
CA ARG A 216 -50.29 -13.86 -50.66
C ARG A 216 -49.83 -15.05 -51.50
N GLU A 217 -48.64 -15.61 -51.23
CA GLU A 217 -48.17 -16.85 -51.86
C GLU A 217 -49.08 -18.04 -51.52
N GLU A 218 -49.47 -18.18 -50.26
CA GLU A 218 -50.43 -19.21 -49.82
C GLU A 218 -51.81 -19.04 -50.49
N GLU A 219 -52.32 -17.81 -50.62
CA GLU A 219 -53.58 -17.51 -51.31
C GLU A 219 -53.51 -17.77 -52.83
N ALA A 220 -52.41 -17.38 -53.48
CA ALA A 220 -52.19 -17.67 -54.89
C ALA A 220 -52.05 -19.18 -55.16
N ALA A 221 -51.38 -19.91 -54.27
CA ALA A 221 -51.30 -21.37 -54.33
C ALA A 221 -52.68 -22.03 -54.19
N LYS A 222 -53.53 -21.54 -53.27
CA LYS A 222 -54.92 -22.01 -53.13
C LYS A 222 -55.78 -21.70 -54.36
N ALA A 223 -55.72 -20.48 -54.89
CA ALA A 223 -56.47 -20.09 -56.09
C ALA A 223 -56.08 -20.93 -57.32
N THR A 224 -54.78 -21.23 -57.46
CA THR A 224 -54.26 -22.11 -58.51
C THR A 224 -54.76 -23.55 -58.32
N ALA A 225 -54.78 -24.06 -57.08
CA ALA A 225 -55.29 -25.39 -56.77
C ALA A 225 -56.82 -25.53 -57.01
N GLU A 226 -57.58 -24.44 -56.84
CA GLU A 226 -59.03 -24.37 -57.10
C GLU A 226 -59.39 -24.08 -58.58
N GLY A 227 -58.40 -23.99 -59.47
CA GLY A 227 -58.62 -23.78 -60.91
C GLY A 227 -59.09 -22.38 -61.30
N GLN A 228 -58.95 -21.40 -60.40
CA GLN A 228 -59.20 -19.98 -60.69
C GLN A 228 -57.96 -19.34 -61.34
N PRO A 229 -58.13 -18.32 -62.21
CA PRO A 229 -56.98 -17.65 -62.82
C PRO A 229 -56.09 -17.04 -61.74
N ALA A 230 -54.80 -17.39 -61.78
CA ALA A 230 -53.81 -16.93 -60.80
C ALA A 230 -53.82 -15.38 -60.75
N PRO A 231 -53.95 -14.78 -59.55
CA PRO A 231 -53.92 -13.33 -59.42
C PRO A 231 -52.59 -12.77 -59.95
N ALA A 232 -52.64 -11.61 -60.62
CA ALA A 232 -51.48 -10.98 -61.25
C ALA A 232 -50.34 -10.73 -60.24
N PRO A 233 -49.06 -10.87 -60.63
CA PRO A 233 -47.93 -10.61 -59.73
C PRO A 233 -47.97 -9.14 -59.30
N ALA A 234 -48.27 -8.91 -58.02
CA ALA A 234 -48.24 -7.59 -57.42
C ALA A 234 -46.78 -7.10 -57.29
N PRO A 235 -46.51 -5.78 -57.37
CA PRO A 235 -45.18 -5.23 -57.22
C PRO A 235 -44.59 -5.62 -55.85
N THR A 236 -43.38 -6.15 -55.85
CA THR A 236 -42.59 -6.44 -54.65
C THR A 236 -42.47 -5.16 -53.82
N PRO A 237 -42.85 -5.15 -52.53
CA PRO A 237 -42.66 -3.97 -51.70
C PRO A 237 -41.16 -3.64 -51.66
N GLU A 238 -40.82 -2.41 -52.04
CA GLU A 238 -39.44 -1.93 -52.08
C GLU A 238 -38.88 -1.98 -50.65
N PRO A 239 -37.75 -2.68 -50.41
CA PRO A 239 -37.22 -2.82 -49.07
C PRO A 239 -36.87 -1.44 -48.51
N GLU A 240 -37.36 -1.14 -47.31
CA GLU A 240 -37.01 0.11 -46.63
C GLU A 240 -35.48 0.28 -46.56
N PRO A 241 -34.95 1.49 -46.80
CA PRO A 241 -33.53 1.74 -46.85
C PRO A 241 -32.87 1.32 -45.53
N ALA A 242 -31.79 0.55 -45.63
CA ALA A 242 -31.05 0.06 -44.48
C ALA A 242 -30.66 1.21 -43.52
N PRO A 243 -30.73 1.01 -42.20
CA PRO A 243 -30.38 2.04 -41.24
C PRO A 243 -28.92 2.48 -41.43
N THR A 244 -28.71 3.81 -41.42
CA THR A 244 -27.41 4.40 -41.68
C THR A 244 -26.44 4.04 -40.56
N THR A 245 -25.20 3.68 -40.89
CA THR A 245 -24.17 3.32 -39.90
C THR A 245 -23.50 4.55 -39.27
N GLN A 246 -23.87 5.74 -39.73
CA GLN A 246 -23.32 7.01 -39.29
C GLN A 246 -24.43 8.06 -39.13
N ILE A 247 -24.28 8.90 -38.10
CA ILE A 247 -25.07 10.11 -37.86
C ILE A 247 -24.16 11.30 -38.16
N ARG A 248 -24.51 12.10 -39.18
CA ARG A 248 -23.78 13.32 -39.54
C ARG A 248 -24.47 14.55 -38.96
N GLY A 249 -23.75 15.30 -38.13
CA GLY A 249 -24.16 16.64 -37.69
C GLY A 249 -23.66 17.73 -38.64
N GLY A 250 -24.15 18.96 -38.44
CA GLY A 250 -23.69 20.15 -39.19
C GLY A 250 -22.29 20.63 -38.78
N TYR A 251 -21.71 20.09 -37.70
CA TYR A 251 -20.37 20.39 -37.23
C TYR A 251 -19.74 19.14 -36.61
N GLY A 252 -18.42 19.03 -36.72
CA GLY A 252 -17.64 17.94 -36.13
C GLY A 252 -17.66 16.65 -36.95
N LYS A 253 -17.09 15.59 -36.38
CA LYS A 253 -17.01 14.27 -37.02
C LYS A 253 -18.35 13.53 -36.88
N ALA A 254 -18.68 12.70 -37.86
CA ALA A 254 -19.85 11.84 -37.81
C ALA A 254 -19.76 10.83 -36.65
N ALA A 255 -20.87 10.57 -35.96
CA ALA A 255 -20.95 9.53 -34.95
C ALA A 255 -21.23 8.17 -35.60
N SER A 256 -20.49 7.13 -35.19
CA SER A 256 -20.68 5.76 -35.68
C SER A 256 -21.74 5.04 -34.84
N VAL A 257 -22.73 4.45 -35.50
CA VAL A 257 -23.73 3.58 -34.87
C VAL A 257 -23.24 2.14 -34.95
N ARG A 258 -23.14 1.46 -33.82
CA ARG A 258 -22.74 0.05 -33.74
C ARG A 258 -23.79 -0.76 -33.00
N VAL A 259 -24.05 -1.95 -33.50
CA VAL A 259 -24.91 -2.93 -32.82
C VAL A 259 -24.09 -3.61 -31.73
N VAL A 260 -24.48 -3.41 -30.47
CA VAL A 260 -23.87 -4.07 -29.32
C VAL A 260 -24.88 -5.03 -28.72
N LYS A 261 -24.46 -6.29 -28.52
CA LYS A 261 -25.26 -7.29 -27.80
C LYS A 261 -25.07 -7.07 -26.32
N VAL A 262 -26.09 -6.49 -25.67
CA VAL A 262 -26.10 -6.27 -24.23
C VAL A 262 -26.71 -7.50 -23.55
N ALA A 263 -25.94 -8.17 -22.70
CA ALA A 263 -26.43 -9.29 -21.91
C ALA A 263 -27.23 -8.78 -20.70
N THR A 264 -28.42 -9.31 -20.49
CA THR A 264 -29.20 -9.12 -19.26
C THR A 264 -29.36 -10.49 -18.61
N VAL A 265 -28.94 -10.62 -17.36
CA VAL A 265 -29.10 -11.87 -16.61
C VAL A 265 -30.56 -11.98 -16.16
N THR A 266 -31.30 -12.90 -16.77
CA THR A 266 -32.70 -13.17 -16.41
C THR A 266 -32.84 -14.32 -15.41
N ASP A 267 -31.88 -15.24 -15.42
CA ASP A 267 -31.77 -16.36 -14.49
C ASP A 267 -30.37 -16.37 -13.87
N GLN A 268 -30.31 -15.96 -12.61
CA GLN A 268 -29.05 -15.83 -11.87
C GLN A 268 -28.37 -17.19 -11.64
N ASP A 269 -29.14 -18.24 -11.36
CA ASP A 269 -28.62 -19.56 -11.06
C ASP A 269 -28.06 -20.24 -12.30
N ALA A 270 -28.75 -20.12 -13.43
CA ALA A 270 -28.26 -20.64 -14.71
C ALA A 270 -26.97 -19.92 -15.14
N ALA A 271 -26.94 -18.59 -15.02
CA ALA A 271 -25.75 -17.79 -15.32
C ALA A 271 -24.57 -18.16 -14.41
N TYR A 272 -24.82 -18.31 -13.10
CA TYR A 272 -23.80 -18.75 -12.15
C TYR A 272 -23.27 -20.14 -12.50
N ARG A 273 -24.14 -21.12 -12.77
CA ARG A 273 -23.72 -22.49 -13.14
C ARG A 273 -22.84 -22.52 -14.38
N PHE A 274 -23.11 -21.65 -15.35
CA PHE A 274 -22.29 -21.49 -16.55
C PHE A 274 -20.93 -20.83 -16.24
N LEU A 275 -20.92 -19.81 -15.38
CA LEU A 275 -19.73 -19.01 -15.06
C LEU A 275 -18.89 -19.54 -13.88
N LYS A 276 -19.33 -20.56 -13.15
CA LYS A 276 -18.71 -21.01 -11.89
C LYS A 276 -17.22 -21.37 -12.00
N SER A 277 -16.73 -21.76 -13.18
CA SER A 277 -15.32 -22.07 -13.45
C SER A 277 -14.54 -20.90 -14.06
N HIS A 278 -15.19 -19.74 -14.25
CA HIS A 278 -14.54 -18.54 -14.77
C HIS A 278 -13.57 -17.97 -13.74
N LYS A 279 -12.34 -17.65 -14.18
CA LYS A 279 -11.23 -17.22 -13.32
C LYS A 279 -11.62 -16.09 -12.36
N GLU A 280 -12.22 -15.02 -12.89
CA GLU A 280 -12.59 -13.85 -12.08
C GLU A 280 -13.63 -14.18 -10.99
N LEU A 281 -14.58 -15.06 -11.30
CA LEU A 281 -15.60 -15.46 -10.34
C LEU A 281 -15.00 -16.35 -9.25
N VAL A 282 -14.12 -17.28 -9.62
CA VAL A 282 -13.38 -18.12 -8.67
C VAL A 282 -12.52 -17.27 -7.73
N GLU A 283 -11.77 -16.30 -8.27
CA GLU A 283 -10.97 -15.37 -7.47
C GLU A 283 -11.83 -14.52 -6.53
N LEU A 284 -12.99 -14.05 -7.00
CA LEU A 284 -13.94 -13.30 -6.19
C LEU A 284 -14.50 -14.16 -5.05
N ILE A 285 -14.92 -15.39 -5.34
CA ILE A 285 -15.41 -16.34 -4.33
C ILE A 285 -14.32 -16.61 -3.29
N GLY A 286 -13.07 -16.83 -3.71
CA GLY A 286 -11.95 -17.02 -2.78
C GLY A 286 -11.72 -15.81 -1.85
N LYS A 287 -11.78 -14.58 -2.40
CA LYS A 287 -11.67 -13.35 -1.59
C LYS A 287 -12.83 -13.18 -0.61
N LEU A 288 -14.05 -13.52 -1.03
CA LEU A 288 -15.23 -13.46 -0.17
C LEU A 288 -15.18 -14.52 0.94
N ALA A 289 -14.74 -15.73 0.61
CA ALA A 289 -14.52 -16.81 1.57
C ALA A 289 -13.49 -16.41 2.64
N GLN A 290 -12.33 -15.86 2.24
CA GLN A 290 -11.33 -15.40 3.22
C GLN A 290 -11.90 -14.31 4.14
N ARG A 291 -12.62 -13.32 3.60
CA ARG A 291 -13.25 -12.27 4.44
C ARG A 291 -14.28 -12.84 5.42
N ALA A 292 -15.03 -13.86 5.02
CA ALA A 292 -15.99 -14.52 5.90
C ALA A 292 -15.27 -15.28 7.02
N VAL A 293 -14.17 -15.98 6.71
CA VAL A 293 -13.30 -16.63 7.71
C VAL A 293 -12.68 -15.60 8.65
N ASP A 294 -12.15 -14.48 8.14
CA ASP A 294 -11.58 -13.40 8.94
C ASP A 294 -12.63 -12.77 9.88
N ALA A 295 -13.89 -12.77 9.48
CA ALA A 295 -15.03 -12.31 10.29
C ALA A 295 -15.59 -13.39 11.24
N GLY A 296 -15.01 -14.60 11.25
CA GLY A 296 -15.38 -15.70 12.16
C GLY A 296 -16.54 -16.59 11.68
N TYR A 297 -16.93 -16.53 10.40
CA TYR A 297 -17.95 -17.41 9.84
C TYR A 297 -17.35 -18.71 9.30
N GLU A 298 -18.06 -19.82 9.50
CA GLU A 298 -17.76 -21.09 8.83
C GLU A 298 -18.24 -21.05 7.38
N VAL A 299 -17.33 -21.24 6.42
CA VAL A 299 -17.65 -21.23 4.98
C VAL A 299 -17.61 -22.66 4.45
N PRO A 300 -18.75 -23.23 3.99
CA PRO A 300 -18.79 -24.56 3.41
C PRO A 300 -17.84 -24.70 2.21
N GLY A 301 -17.11 -25.82 2.13
CA GLY A 301 -16.20 -26.11 1.01
C GLY A 301 -14.85 -25.41 1.06
N VAL A 302 -14.52 -24.74 2.17
CA VAL A 302 -13.22 -24.09 2.40
C VAL A 302 -12.47 -24.83 3.50
N SER A 303 -11.20 -25.15 3.25
CA SER A 303 -10.29 -25.65 4.28
C SER A 303 -9.54 -24.47 4.89
N VAL A 304 -9.59 -24.34 6.22
CA VAL A 304 -8.88 -23.28 6.94
C VAL A 304 -7.64 -23.89 7.60
N GLU A 305 -6.47 -23.35 7.26
CA GLU A 305 -5.19 -23.72 7.87
C GLU A 305 -4.68 -22.52 8.69
N GLU A 306 -4.28 -22.76 9.94
CA GLU A 306 -3.65 -21.72 10.75
C GLU A 306 -2.20 -21.49 10.32
N GLN A 307 -1.93 -20.31 9.75
CA GLN A 307 -0.59 -19.87 9.40
C GLN A 307 -0.20 -18.65 10.23
N ARG A 308 0.97 -18.69 10.86
CA ARG A 308 1.55 -17.52 11.53
C ARG A 308 2.30 -16.68 10.48
N LYS A 309 1.88 -15.43 10.30
CA LYS A 309 2.46 -14.49 9.33
C LYS A 309 3.06 -13.29 10.07
N VAL A 310 4.24 -12.86 9.64
CA VAL A 310 4.87 -11.64 10.15
C VAL A 310 4.18 -10.43 9.50
N ALA A 311 3.71 -9.48 10.33
CA ALA A 311 3.08 -8.22 9.89
C ALA A 311 4.11 -7.12 9.68
#